data_AF-A0A7C4RIL5-F1
#
_entry.id   AF-A0A7C4RIL5-F1
#
_cell.length_a   1.000
_cell.length_b   1.000
_cell.length_c   1.000
_cell.angle_alpha   90.00
_cell.angle_beta   90.00
_cell.angle_gamma   90.00
#
_symmetry.space_group_name_H-M   'P 1'
#
loop_
_entity.id
_entity.type
_entity.pdbx_description
1 polymer ?
#
loop_
_entity_poly.entity_id
_entity_poly.type
_entity_poly.pdbx_seq_one_letter_code
_entity_poly.pdbx_strand_id
1 'polypeptide(L)'
;MVSGFRDLKSSLGVAFEDHAASFLELMLEEMGYPEARVEKKVLVHDGEIVEVNLFCEKPLVVGEATVNVKNAEEAKMEIEKVLKHVKVVEEKYGKPEMIILSVARLTEEAAKILKDLAERHGIRLVLGKEIEEALTI
;
A
#
# COMPACT_ATOMS: atom_id res chain seq x y z
N MET A 1 -14.25 -6.79 -26.84
CA MET A 1 -12.80 -6.67 -26.53
C MET A 1 -12.47 -5.78 -25.32
N VAL A 2 -13.37 -4.91 -24.83
CA VAL A 2 -13.06 -4.00 -23.70
C VAL A 2 -13.12 -4.70 -22.32
N SER A 3 -13.92 -5.76 -22.14
CA SER A 3 -14.00 -6.51 -20.88
C SER A 3 -12.66 -7.15 -20.51
N GLY A 4 -12.05 -7.89 -21.44
CA GLY A 4 -10.81 -8.63 -21.16
C GLY A 4 -9.65 -7.74 -20.70
N PHE A 5 -9.53 -6.50 -21.22
CA PHE A 5 -8.50 -5.57 -20.75
C PHE A 5 -8.75 -5.03 -19.34
N ARG A 6 -10.02 -4.89 -18.94
CA ARG A 6 -10.38 -4.48 -17.57
C ARG A 6 -10.10 -5.62 -16.59
N ASP A 7 -10.46 -6.83 -16.98
CA ASP A 7 -10.23 -8.06 -16.21
C ASP A 7 -8.72 -8.36 -16.05
N LEU A 8 -7.92 -8.06 -17.08
CA LEU A 8 -6.45 -8.12 -17.02
C LEU A 8 -5.87 -7.07 -16.08
N LYS A 9 -6.36 -5.82 -16.13
CA LYS A 9 -5.91 -4.76 -15.23
C LYS A 9 -6.25 -5.06 -13.77
N SER A 10 -7.44 -5.59 -13.49
CA SER A 10 -7.81 -6.00 -12.12
C SER A 10 -6.98 -7.18 -11.66
N SER A 11 -6.72 -8.17 -12.52
CA SER A 11 -5.87 -9.32 -12.18
C SER A 11 -4.43 -8.91 -11.86
N LEU A 12 -3.86 -7.95 -12.62
CA LEU A 12 -2.54 -7.39 -12.33
C LEU A 12 -2.51 -6.60 -11.02
N GLY A 13 -3.61 -5.91 -10.68
CA GLY A 13 -3.77 -5.23 -9.41
C GLY A 13 -3.75 -6.21 -8.24
N VAL A 14 -4.61 -7.24 -8.28
CA VAL A 14 -4.68 -8.27 -7.24
C VAL A 14 -3.34 -8.98 -7.06
N ALA A 15 -2.69 -9.40 -8.15
CA ALA A 15 -1.39 -10.05 -8.06
C ALA A 15 -0.32 -9.14 -7.43
N PHE A 16 -0.33 -7.84 -7.74
CA PHE A 16 0.60 -6.90 -7.12
C PHE A 16 0.32 -6.67 -5.64
N GLU A 17 -0.96 -6.57 -5.26
CA GLU A 17 -1.39 -6.48 -3.85
C GLU A 17 -0.86 -7.69 -3.04
N ASP A 18 -0.99 -8.90 -3.57
CA ASP A 18 -0.50 -10.13 -2.92
C ASP A 18 1.03 -10.14 -2.76
N HIS A 19 1.77 -9.68 -3.77
CA HIS A 19 3.23 -9.55 -3.71
C HIS A 19 3.66 -8.49 -2.69
N ALA A 20 2.98 -7.34 -2.65
CA ALA A 20 3.25 -6.29 -1.68
C ALA A 20 2.95 -6.74 -0.23
N ALA A 21 1.88 -7.51 -0.04
CA ALA A 21 1.55 -8.10 1.26
C ALA A 21 2.64 -9.08 1.71
N SER A 22 3.05 -10.01 0.84
CA SER A 22 4.10 -10.99 1.15
C SER A 22 5.44 -10.33 1.48
N PHE A 23 5.84 -9.31 0.73
CA PHE A 23 7.05 -8.53 1.01
C PHE A 23 6.97 -7.84 2.38
N LEU A 24 5.82 -7.27 2.72
CA LEU A 24 5.63 -6.64 4.01
C LEU A 24 5.63 -7.66 5.16
N GLU A 25 5.06 -8.85 4.99
CA GLU A 25 5.18 -9.93 5.98
C GLU A 25 6.64 -10.28 6.26
N LEU A 26 7.47 -10.44 5.22
CA LEU A 26 8.91 -10.68 5.37
C LEU A 26 9.61 -9.55 6.14
N MET A 27 9.31 -8.30 5.81
CA MET A 27 9.85 -7.15 6.54
C MET A 27 9.43 -7.14 8.02
N LEU A 28 8.19 -7.50 8.31
CA LEU A 28 7.67 -7.55 9.68
C LEU A 28 8.30 -8.69 10.47
N GLU A 29 8.52 -9.84 9.84
CA GLU A 29 9.27 -10.96 10.41
C GLU A 29 10.69 -10.53 10.80
N GLU A 30 11.42 -9.87 9.90
CA GLU A 30 12.77 -9.34 10.17
C GLU A 30 12.77 -8.30 11.29
N MET A 31 11.67 -7.56 11.47
CA MET A 31 11.47 -6.60 12.56
C MET A 31 11.08 -7.26 13.89
N GLY A 32 10.95 -8.58 13.95
CA GLY A 32 10.63 -9.33 15.17
C GLY A 32 9.15 -9.68 15.33
N TYR A 33 8.37 -9.60 14.25
CA TYR A 33 6.95 -9.96 14.21
C TYR A 33 6.69 -11.16 13.28
N PRO A 34 7.21 -12.37 13.60
CA PRO A 34 7.12 -13.54 12.72
C PRO A 34 5.70 -14.07 12.49
N GLU A 35 4.76 -13.71 13.36
CA GLU A 35 3.34 -14.09 13.25
C GLU A 35 2.49 -13.01 12.55
N ALA A 36 3.11 -11.92 12.08
CA ALA A 36 2.40 -10.86 11.38
C ALA A 36 1.81 -11.38 10.07
N ARG A 37 0.53 -11.07 9.85
CA ARG A 37 -0.17 -11.34 8.60
C ARG A 37 -0.68 -10.05 8.00
N VAL A 38 -0.39 -9.85 6.72
CA VAL A 38 -0.80 -8.66 5.97
C VAL A 38 -1.91 -9.07 5.02
N GLU A 39 -3.11 -8.55 5.27
CA GLU A 39 -4.30 -8.91 4.52
C GLU A 39 -5.07 -7.67 4.10
N LYS A 40 -5.95 -7.84 3.11
CA LYS A 40 -6.92 -6.81 2.76
C LYS A 40 -7.95 -6.66 3.88
N LYS A 41 -8.19 -5.43 4.33
CA LYS A 41 -9.20 -5.13 5.36
C LYS A 41 -10.32 -4.27 4.79
N VAL A 42 -11.55 -4.70 5.00
CA VAL A 42 -12.75 -3.90 4.69
C VAL A 42 -13.29 -3.30 5.98
N LEU A 43 -13.42 -1.97 5.99
CA LEU A 43 -13.94 -1.19 7.11
C LEU A 43 -15.16 -0.38 6.65
N VAL A 44 -16.00 0.01 7.60
CA VAL A 44 -17.10 0.95 7.36
C VAL A 44 -16.81 2.20 8.18
N HIS A 45 -16.79 3.35 7.52
CA HIS A 45 -16.58 4.67 8.14
C HIS A 45 -17.57 5.65 7.53
N ASP A 46 -18.36 6.34 8.37
CA ASP A 46 -19.42 7.26 7.95
C ASP A 46 -20.42 6.71 6.91
N GLY A 47 -20.68 5.40 6.97
CA GLY A 47 -21.58 4.71 6.04
C GLY A 47 -20.95 4.35 4.68
N GLU A 48 -19.66 4.66 4.47
CA GLU A 48 -18.89 4.29 3.29
C GLU A 48 -18.02 3.07 3.56
N ILE A 49 -17.84 2.23 2.54
CA ILE A 49 -16.92 1.09 2.57
C ILE A 49 -15.52 1.61 2.26
N VAL A 50 -14.57 1.34 3.15
CA VAL A 50 -13.16 1.67 3.00
C VAL A 50 -12.37 0.37 2.92
N GLU A 51 -11.66 0.17 1.82
CA GLU A 51 -10.82 -1.00 1.59
C GLU A 51 -9.34 -0.62 1.76
N VAL A 52 -8.70 -1.21 2.77
CA VAL A 52 -7.25 -1.09 3.00
C VAL A 52 -6.58 -2.31 2.39
N ASN A 53 -5.68 -2.12 1.41
CA ASN A 53 -5.03 -3.24 0.73
C ASN A 53 -4.03 -3.97 1.64
N LEU A 54 -3.26 -3.22 2.43
CA LEU A 54 -2.20 -3.76 3.28
C LEU A 54 -2.53 -3.45 4.73
N PHE A 55 -3.07 -4.43 5.45
CA PHE A 55 -3.42 -4.27 6.86
C PHE A 55 -2.84 -5.41 7.70
N CYS A 56 -2.18 -5.04 8.80
CA CYS A 56 -1.81 -5.96 9.86
C CYS A 56 -2.34 -5.37 11.18
N GLU A 57 -2.99 -6.17 12.01
CA GLU A 57 -3.48 -5.66 13.31
C GLU A 57 -2.37 -5.64 14.37
N LYS A 58 -1.38 -6.54 14.26
CA LYS A 58 -0.26 -6.69 15.21
C LYS A 58 1.03 -7.07 14.47
N PRO A 59 1.99 -6.14 14.31
CA PRO A 59 1.90 -4.72 14.71
C PRO A 59 0.84 -3.99 13.88
N LEU A 60 0.33 -2.87 14.38
CA LEU A 60 -0.70 -2.14 13.63
C LEU A 60 -0.08 -1.47 12.40
N VAL A 61 -0.37 -2.01 11.22
CA VAL A 61 0.10 -1.52 9.93
C VAL A 61 -1.08 -1.20 9.03
N VAL A 62 -1.00 -0.06 8.35
CA VAL A 62 -1.98 0.38 7.36
C VAL A 62 -1.26 0.78 6.08
N GLY A 63 -1.77 0.36 4.94
CA GLY A 63 -1.16 0.72 3.68
C GLY A 63 -2.03 0.49 2.45
N GLU A 64 -1.51 1.02 1.37
CA GLU A 64 -2.11 1.01 0.04
C GLU A 64 -1.12 0.38 -0.95
N ALA A 65 -1.63 -0.35 -1.93
CA ALA A 65 -0.83 -0.85 -3.04
C ALA A 65 -1.44 -0.38 -4.37
N THR A 66 -0.65 0.36 -5.15
CA THR A 66 -1.07 0.91 -6.44
C THR A 66 -0.11 0.50 -7.56
N VAL A 67 -0.64 0.18 -8.74
CA VAL A 67 0.18 -0.38 -9.82
C VAL A 67 0.88 0.71 -10.63
N ASN A 68 0.25 1.86 -10.86
CA ASN A 68 0.79 2.89 -11.75
C ASN A 68 0.55 4.29 -11.21
N VAL A 69 1.63 5.07 -11.06
CA VAL A 69 1.58 6.51 -10.76
C VAL A 69 2.40 7.28 -11.79
N LYS A 70 1.74 8.11 -12.60
CA LYS A 70 2.34 8.67 -13.82
C LYS A 70 2.82 10.11 -13.67
N ASN A 71 2.24 10.86 -12.75
CA ASN A 71 2.46 12.30 -12.63
C ASN A 71 2.26 12.80 -11.19
N ALA A 72 2.51 14.09 -11.01
CA ALA A 72 2.41 14.79 -9.73
C ALA A 72 1.02 14.75 -9.09
N GLU A 73 -0.04 14.73 -9.89
CA GLU A 73 -1.43 14.74 -9.41
C GLU A 73 -1.80 13.35 -8.88
N GLU A 74 -1.53 12.31 -9.66
CA GLU A 74 -1.72 10.92 -9.23
C GLU A 74 -0.92 10.62 -7.95
N ALA A 75 0.32 11.11 -7.85
CA ALA A 75 1.13 10.97 -6.64
C ALA A 75 0.45 11.58 -5.39
N LYS A 76 -0.16 12.76 -5.51
CA LYS A 76 -0.89 13.40 -4.40
C LYS A 76 -2.14 12.61 -4.03
N MET A 77 -2.88 12.12 -5.02
CA MET A 77 -4.10 11.33 -4.79
C MET A 77 -3.80 10.05 -4.00
N GLU A 78 -2.71 9.35 -4.30
CA GLU A 78 -2.31 8.14 -3.57
C GLU A 78 -1.94 8.45 -2.11
N ILE A 79 -1.25 9.56 -1.85
CA ILE A 79 -0.93 10.02 -0.49
C ILE A 79 -2.22 10.35 0.27
N GLU A 80 -3.15 11.09 -0.36
CA GLU A 80 -4.44 11.41 0.26
C GLU A 80 -5.26 10.16 0.58
N LYS A 81 -5.20 9.13 -0.28
CA LYS A 81 -5.87 7.84 -0.05
C LYS A 81 -5.29 7.14 1.18
N VAL A 82 -3.96 7.05 1.29
CA VAL A 82 -3.29 6.48 2.46
C VAL A 82 -3.66 7.23 3.73
N LEU A 83 -3.65 8.57 3.71
CA LEU A 83 -4.02 9.38 4.88
C LEU A 83 -5.47 9.17 5.32
N LYS A 84 -6.40 8.97 4.37
CA LYS A 84 -7.79 8.58 4.69
C LYS A 84 -7.83 7.21 5.37
N HIS A 85 -7.09 6.22 4.86
CA HIS A 85 -7.02 4.89 5.48
C HIS A 85 -6.44 4.96 6.90
N VAL A 86 -5.37 5.74 7.10
CA VAL A 86 -4.76 5.99 8.40
C VAL A 86 -5.79 6.54 9.36
N LYS A 87 -6.53 7.59 8.99
CA LYS A 87 -7.56 8.18 9.86
C LYS A 87 -8.59 7.13 10.31
N VAL A 88 -9.11 6.34 9.38
CA VAL A 88 -10.13 5.31 9.68
C VAL A 88 -9.58 4.21 10.58
N VAL A 89 -8.34 3.77 10.33
CA VAL A 89 -7.66 2.77 11.16
C VAL A 89 -7.36 3.34 12.55
N GLU A 90 -6.90 4.59 12.63
CA GLU A 90 -6.59 5.28 13.88
C GLU A 90 -7.78 5.37 14.83
N GLU A 91 -8.94 5.74 14.30
CA GLU A 91 -10.17 5.85 15.09
C GLU A 91 -10.62 4.50 15.67
N LYS A 92 -10.32 3.39 14.99
CA LYS A 92 -10.82 2.06 15.36
C LYS A 92 -9.82 1.19 16.12
N TYR A 93 -8.54 1.31 15.78
CA TYR A 93 -7.47 0.42 16.27
C TYR A 93 -6.37 1.19 17.02
N GLY A 94 -6.34 2.52 16.94
CA GLY A 94 -5.28 3.36 17.49
C GLY A 94 -4.19 3.69 16.47
N LYS A 95 -3.15 4.41 16.91
CA LYS A 95 -2.08 4.90 16.03
C LYS A 95 -1.29 3.75 15.38
N PRO A 96 -1.21 3.66 14.03
CA PRO A 96 -0.38 2.67 13.36
C PRO A 96 1.09 2.81 13.75
N GLU A 97 1.75 1.66 13.91
CA GLU A 97 3.20 1.57 14.05
C GLU A 97 3.90 1.83 12.71
N MET A 98 3.22 1.49 11.60
CA MET A 98 3.75 1.70 10.26
C MET A 98 2.65 2.09 9.27
N ILE A 99 2.97 3.03 8.39
CA ILE A 99 2.12 3.45 7.28
C ILE A 99 2.87 3.17 5.98
N ILE A 100 2.28 2.44 5.05
CA ILE A 100 2.94 2.02 3.80
C ILE A 100 2.19 2.51 2.57
N LEU A 101 2.96 2.91 1.55
CA LEU A 101 2.49 3.02 0.17
C LEU A 101 3.39 2.15 -0.72
N SER A 102 2.83 1.11 -1.33
CA SER A 102 3.52 0.25 -2.29
C SER A 102 3.15 0.65 -3.72
N VAL A 103 4.14 0.92 -4.57
CA VAL A 103 3.93 1.39 -5.95
C VAL A 103 4.70 0.54 -6.93
N ALA A 104 4.00 -0.19 -7.81
CA ALA A 104 4.66 -1.10 -8.75
C ALA A 104 5.47 -0.34 -9.80
N ARG A 105 4.85 0.66 -10.43
CA ARG A 105 5.42 1.42 -11.55
C ARG A 105 5.15 2.89 -11.41
N LEU A 106 6.18 3.69 -11.67
CA LEU A 106 6.11 5.13 -11.56
C LEU A 106 7.14 5.80 -12.48
N THR A 107 6.83 7.02 -12.92
CA THR A 107 7.79 7.87 -13.64
C THR A 107 8.81 8.47 -12.68
N GLU A 108 9.96 8.93 -13.17
CA GLU A 108 10.96 9.59 -12.32
C GLU A 108 10.41 10.84 -11.61
N GLU A 109 9.57 11.60 -12.31
CA GLU A 109 8.88 12.77 -11.75
C GLU A 109 7.95 12.36 -10.60
N ALA A 110 7.10 11.36 -10.82
CA ALA A 110 6.23 10.82 -9.77
C ALA A 110 7.03 10.26 -8.59
N ALA A 111 8.16 9.60 -8.84
CA ALA A 111 9.06 9.09 -7.80
C ALA A 111 9.53 10.18 -6.85
N LYS A 112 10.01 11.30 -7.42
CA LYS A 112 10.56 12.41 -6.65
C LYS A 112 9.48 13.03 -5.76
N ILE A 113 8.28 13.21 -6.31
CA ILE A 113 7.15 13.81 -5.61
C ILE A 113 6.60 12.89 -4.53
N LEU A 114 6.42 11.60 -4.83
CA LEU A 114 5.96 10.61 -3.86
C LEU A 114 6.94 10.47 -2.70
N LYS A 115 8.25 10.44 -2.95
CA LYS A 115 9.27 10.37 -1.88
C LYS A 115 9.15 11.55 -0.92
N ASP A 116 9.09 12.77 -1.45
CA ASP A 116 8.99 13.98 -0.65
C ASP A 116 7.65 14.07 0.14
N LEU A 117 6.53 13.66 -0.47
CA LEU A 117 5.24 13.61 0.23
C LEU A 117 5.21 12.51 1.29
N ALA A 118 5.69 11.31 0.95
CA ALA A 118 5.69 10.17 1.84
C ALA A 118 6.54 10.45 3.10
N GLU A 119 7.74 11.00 2.92
CA GLU A 119 8.62 11.40 4.02
C GLU A 119 7.94 12.43 4.95
N ARG A 120 7.33 13.48 4.38
CA ARG A 120 6.60 14.50 5.14
C ARG A 120 5.46 13.95 5.99
N HIS A 121 4.86 12.84 5.57
CA HIS A 121 3.74 12.21 6.26
C HIS A 121 4.12 10.96 7.07
N GLY A 122 5.41 10.60 7.13
CA GLY A 122 5.85 9.38 7.82
C GLY A 122 5.39 8.08 7.14
N ILE A 123 5.15 8.13 5.83
CA ILE A 123 4.74 6.99 5.01
C ILE A 123 5.99 6.33 4.46
N ARG A 124 6.12 5.02 4.67
CA ARG A 124 7.18 4.22 4.05
C ARG A 124 6.77 3.88 2.61
N LEU A 125 7.52 4.42 1.66
CA LEU A 125 7.34 4.12 0.25
C LEU A 125 8.10 2.83 -0.11
N VAL A 126 7.41 1.87 -0.70
CA VAL A 126 7.97 0.62 -1.23
C VAL A 126 7.79 0.62 -2.74
N LEU A 127 8.86 0.43 -3.51
CA LEU A 127 8.82 0.45 -4.97
C LEU A 127 8.80 -0.98 -5.52
N GLY A 128 8.08 -1.23 -6.61
CA GLY A 128 7.94 -2.56 -7.21
C GLY A 128 9.28 -3.26 -7.50
N LYS A 129 10.31 -2.49 -7.90
CA LYS A 129 11.67 -3.02 -8.10
C LYS A 129 12.28 -3.63 -6.83
N GLU A 130 11.98 -3.08 -5.65
CA GLU A 130 12.49 -3.56 -4.36
C GLU A 130 11.80 -4.88 -3.96
N ILE A 131 10.52 -5.02 -4.33
CA ILE A 131 9.74 -6.24 -4.15
C ILE A 131 10.28 -7.35 -5.06
N GLU A 132 10.53 -7.05 -6.34
CA GLU A 132 11.10 -8.02 -7.29
C GLU A 132 12.47 -8.53 -6.83
N GLU A 133 13.34 -7.64 -6.34
CA GLU A 133 14.67 -8.01 -5.80
C GLU A 133 14.56 -8.93 -4.57
N ALA A 134 13.61 -8.68 -3.67
CA ALA A 134 13.43 -9.45 -2.45
C ALA A 134 12.76 -10.82 -2.66
N LEU A 135 11.89 -10.95 -3.67
CA LEU A 135 11.15 -12.20 -3.94
C LEU A 135 11.88 -13.15 -4.91
N THR A 136 12.99 -12.72 -5.51
CA THR A 136 13.77 -13.54 -6.48
C THR A 136 14.94 -14.30 -5.81
N ILE A 137 14.98 -14.37 -4.48
CA ILE A 137 16.02 -15.05 -3.68
C ILE A 137 15.77 -16.56 -3.60
#